data_AF-A0A832JMG9-F1
#
_entry.id   AF-A0A832JMG9-F1
#
_cell.length_a   1.000
_cell.length_b   1.000
_cell.length_c   1.000
_cell.angle_alpha   90.00
_cell.angle_beta   90.00
_cell.angle_gamma   90.00
#
_symmetry.space_group_name_H-M   'P 1'
#
loop_
_entity.id
_entity.type
_entity.pdbx_description
1 polymer ?
#
loop_
_entity_poly.entity_id
_entity_poly.type
_entity_poly.pdbx_seq_one_letter_code
_entity_poly.pdbx_strand_id
1 'polypeptide(L)' 'MKPEEYFGVNAGKVWKALKEAGQPLTAREIAARTGLKITDVFGALGWLGREGKIEVVVSGRKRAFRLTE' A
#
# COMPACT_ATOMS: atom_id res chain seq x y z
N MET A 1 10.68 19.05 0.54
CA MET A 1 10.08 17.96 -0.26
C MET A 1 8.64 18.33 -0.52
N LYS A 2 8.20 18.33 -1.78
CA LYS A 2 6.79 18.59 -2.08
C LYS A 2 5.94 17.41 -1.60
N PRO A 3 4.67 17.62 -1.20
CA PRO A 3 3.79 16.53 -0.78
C PRO A 3 3.69 15.41 -1.82
N GLU A 4 3.66 15.76 -3.12
CA GLU A 4 3.60 14.79 -4.23
C GLU A 4 4.82 13.85 -4.25
N GLU A 5 6.02 14.37 -3.97
CA GLU A 5 7.25 13.57 -3.92
C GLU A 5 7.23 12.61 -2.73
N TYR A 6 6.72 13.06 -1.58
CA TYR A 6 6.65 12.23 -0.38
C TYR A 6 5.66 11.07 -0.52
N PHE A 7 4.43 11.36 -0.95
CA PHE A 7 3.41 10.33 -1.14
C PHE A 7 3.72 9.43 -2.34
N GLY A 8 4.24 9.98 -3.43
CA GLY A 8 4.65 9.21 -4.61
C GLY A 8 5.78 8.23 -4.32
N VAL A 9 6.82 8.66 -3.59
CA VAL A 9 7.94 7.77 -3.20
C VAL A 9 7.46 6.64 -2.30
N ASN A 10 6.63 6.94 -1.30
CA ASN A 10 6.09 5.90 -0.41
C ASN A 10 5.11 4.97 -1.12
N ALA A 11 4.27 5.49 -2.03
CA ALA A 11 3.39 4.71 -2.89
C ALA A 11 4.19 3.72 -3.77
N GLY A 12 5.32 4.15 -4.34
CA GLY A 12 6.21 3.27 -5.11
C GLY A 12 6.74 2.11 -4.28
N LYS A 13 7.15 2.35 -3.03
CA LYS A 13 7.60 1.29 -2.11
C LYS A 13 6.46 0.30 -1.78
N VAL A 14 5.27 0.80 -1.46
CA VAL A 14 4.10 -0.04 -1.18
C VAL A 14 3.70 -0.86 -2.39
N TRP A 15 3.66 -0.26 -3.58
CA TRP A 15 3.34 -0.94 -4.83
C TRP A 15 4.32 -2.08 -5.11
N LYS A 16 5.62 -1.84 -4.96
CA LYS A 16 6.66 -2.86 -5.12
C LYS A 16 6.48 -4.01 -4.11
N ALA A 17 6.21 -3.71 -2.85
CA ALA A 17 5.98 -4.72 -1.82
C ALA A 17 4.74 -5.60 -2.12
N LEU A 18 3.66 -5.01 -2.62
CA LEU A 18 2.47 -5.75 -3.05
C LEU A 18 2.76 -6.62 -4.28
N LYS A 19 3.48 -6.08 -5.27
CA LYS A 19 3.88 -6.82 -6.48
C LYS A 19 4.76 -8.03 -6.15
N GLU A 20 5.78 -7.84 -5.33
CA GLU A 20 6.71 -8.90 -4.92
C GLU A 20 6.04 -9.96 -4.05
N ALA A 21 5.02 -9.59 -3.26
CA ALA A 21 4.30 -10.54 -2.42
C ALA A 21 3.41 -11.50 -3.22
N GLY A 22 2.88 -11.06 -4.37
CA GLY A 22 1.99 -11.85 -5.23
C GLY A 22 0.66 -12.23 -4.57
N GLN A 23 0.36 -11.71 -3.38
CA GLN A 23 -0.84 -12.03 -2.61
C GLN A 23 -1.28 -10.79 -1.80
N PRO A 24 -2.56 -10.72 -1.37
CA PRO A 24 -3.03 -9.61 -0.56
C PRO A 24 -2.25 -9.47 0.74
N LEU A 25 -1.83 -8.24 1.07
CA LEU A 25 -1.15 -7.92 2.33
C LEU A 25 -1.97 -6.94 3.17
N THR A 26 -1.98 -7.12 4.48
CA THR A 26 -2.49 -6.13 5.43
C THR A 26 -1.55 -4.92 5.51
N ALA A 27 -2.07 -3.77 5.95
CA ALA A 27 -1.25 -2.57 6.14
C ALA A 27 -0.06 -2.80 7.10
N ARG A 28 -0.21 -3.71 8.09
CA ARG A 28 0.88 -4.06 9.02
C ARG A 28 1.97 -4.89 8.34
N GLU A 29 1.60 -5.83 7.48
CA GLU A 29 2.58 -6.62 6.70
C GLU A 29 3.32 -5.74 5.69
N ILE A 30 2.61 -4.81 5.04
CA ILE A 30 3.24 -3.82 4.16
C ILE A 30 4.25 -2.98 4.94
N ALA A 31 3.85 -2.43 6.09
CA ALA A 31 4.74 -1.62 6.94
C ALA A 31 6.02 -2.38 7.34
N ALA A 32 5.88 -3.66 7.72
CA ALA A 32 7.01 -4.52 8.06
C ALA A 32 7.96 -4.76 6.87
N ARG A 33 7.41 -4.97 5.66
CA ARG A 33 8.20 -5.21 4.44
C ARG A 33 8.90 -3.95 3.92
N THR A 34 8.26 -2.79 4.02
CA THR A 34 8.78 -1.53 3.47
C THR A 34 9.60 -0.71 4.48
N GLY A 35 9.55 -1.07 5.77
CA GLY A 35 10.12 -0.27 6.85
C GLY A 35 9.43 1.09 7.06
N LEU A 36 8.20 1.24 6.56
CA LEU A 36 7.43 2.48 6.67
C LEU A 36 6.61 2.50 7.95
N LYS A 37 6.31 3.70 8.46
CA LYS A 37 5.30 3.83 9.52
C LYS A 37 3.94 3.45 8.97
N ILE A 38 3.08 2.90 9.83
CA ILE A 38 1.72 2.48 9.43
C ILE A 38 0.90 3.64 8.83
N THR A 39 1.12 4.87 9.31
CA THR A 39 0.49 6.10 8.78
C THR A 39 0.91 6.38 7.35
N ASP A 40 2.20 6.20 7.04
CA ASP A 40 2.77 6.43 5.72
C ASP A 40 2.28 5.36 4.74
N VAL A 41 2.11 4.13 5.22
CA VAL A 41 1.46 3.05 4.46
C VAL A 41 0.02 3.42 4.11
N PHE A 42 -0.78 3.93 5.05
CA PHE A 42 -2.15 4.36 4.73
C PHE A 42 -2.20 5.52 3.74
N GLY A 43 -1.29 6.50 3.86
CA GLY A 43 -1.16 7.57 2.87
C GLY A 43 -0.79 7.05 1.47
N ALA A 44 0.17 6.12 1.40
CA ALA A 44 0.58 5.46 0.17
C ALA A 44 -0.55 4.62 -0.46
N LEU A 45 -1.29 3.85 0.35
CA LEU A 45 -2.47 3.09 -0.10
C LEU A 45 -3.56 4.02 -0.61
N GLY A 46 -3.81 5.15 0.06
CA GLY A 46 -4.76 6.17 -0.41
C GLY A 46 -4.35 6.76 -1.77
N TRP A 47 -3.06 7.01 -1.97
CA TRP A 47 -2.52 7.47 -3.26
C TRP A 47 -2.72 6.44 -4.37
N LEU A 48 -2.35 5.17 -4.13
CA LEU A 48 -2.55 4.09 -5.10
C LEU A 48 -4.03 3.83 -5.38
N GLY A 49 -4.89 3.95 -4.37
CA GLY A 49 -6.34 3.82 -4.51
C GLY A 49 -6.95 4.93 -5.37
N ARG A 50 -6.47 6.17 -5.22
CA ARG A 50 -6.85 7.28 -6.11
C ARG A 50 -6.50 7.00 -7.58
N GLU A 51 -5.41 6.29 -7.83
CA GLU A 51 -4.98 5.89 -9.18
C GLU A 51 -5.63 4.59 -9.67
N GLY A 52 -6.48 3.93 -8.87
CA GLY A 52 -7.13 2.67 -9.23
C GLY A 52 -6.20 1.46 -9.27
N LYS A 53 -5.00 1.54 -8.66
CA LYS A 53 -3.94 0.51 -8.73
C LYS A 53 -4.05 -0.59 -7.69
N ILE A 54 -4.96 -0.46 -6.73
CA ILE A 54 -5.17 -1.43 -5.65
C ILE A 54 -6.65 -1.69 -5.41
N GLU A 55 -6.94 -2.87 -4.87
CA GLU A 55 -8.24 -3.24 -4.33
C GLU A 55 -8.13 -3.69 -2.87
N VAL A 56 -9.24 -3.57 -2.14
CA VAL A 56 -9.33 -3.98 -0.73
C VAL A 56 -10.01 -5.34 -0.65
N VAL A 57 -9.26 -6.33 -0.19
CA VAL A 57 -9.79 -7.66 0.11
C VAL A 57 -10.26 -7.69 1.55
N VAL A 58 -11.56 -7.94 1.75
CA VAL A 58 -12.18 -7.99 3.07
C VAL A 58 -12.48 -9.43 3.45
N SER A 59 -11.97 -9.87 4.60
CA SER A 59 -12.28 -11.17 5.20
C SER A 59 -12.70 -10.96 6.65
N GLY A 60 -14.02 -10.97 6.88
CA GLY A 60 -14.61 -10.60 8.16
C GLY A 60 -14.22 -9.17 8.56
N ARG A 61 -13.47 -9.03 9.67
CA ARG A 61 -12.97 -7.72 10.16
C ARG A 61 -11.58 -7.35 9.60
N LYS A 62 -10.88 -8.27 8.94
CA LYS A 62 -9.54 -8.03 8.39
C LYS A 62 -9.64 -7.39 7.01
N ARG A 63 -8.77 -6.40 6.77
CA ARG A 63 -8.60 -5.75 5.47
C ARG A 63 -7.18 -6.00 4.97
N ALA A 64 -7.08 -6.50 3.75
CA ALA A 64 -5.83 -6.64 3.01
C ALA A 64 -5.94 -5.88 1.69
N PHE A 65 -4.81 -5.64 1.05
CA PHE A 65 -4.69 -4.86 -0.17
C PHE A 65 -3.92 -5.70 -1.20
N ARG A 66 -4.36 -5.68 -2.45
CA ARG A 66 -3.61 -6.27 -3.59
C ARG A 66 -3.64 -5.31 -4.78
N LEU A 67 -2.75 -5.52 -5.74
CA LEU A 67 -2.76 -4.77 -7.00
C LEU A 67 -3.92 -5.22 -7.88
N THR A 68 -4.48 -4.31 -8.67
CA THR A 68 -5.61 -4.59 -9.55
C THR A 68 -5.21 -5.33 -10.84
N GLU A 69 -4.00 -5.11 -11.38
CA GLU A 69 -3.33 -5.89 -12.43
C GLU A 69 -1.80 -5.76 -12.32
#